data_AF-Q0J2D8-F1
#
_entry.id   AF-Q0J2D8-F1
#
_cell.length_a   1.000
_cell.length_b   1.000
_cell.length_c   1.000
_cell.angle_alpha   90.00
_cell.angle_beta   90.00
_cell.angle_gamma   90.00
#
_symmetry.space_group_name_H-M   'P 1'
#
loop_
_entity.id
_entity.type
_entity.pdbx_description
1 polymer ?
#
loop_
_entity_poly.entity_id
_entity_poly.type
_entity_poly.pdbx_seq_one_letter_code
_entity_poly.pdbx_strand_id
1 'polypeptide(L)'
;MAFADPHLQIPDSYVRAGEVPAGEVVGGADDESLELPVVDMARLLDPEHREEEIAWLGSACRSWGFFQLVNHGVDEAVIQKMKDNTIRPWRQRMALQRYPPCRHPEKVMGIAPHSDGFGLTLLLQVNDTPGLQVSKDGRWRPVRPLPGAFVINVGEILEVLTNGYYKSVFHRVVVDTDKDRVTVVVFQDACIAGVVKPLPELGEQRYHATNRSEYYKGQLKALRRQGEKFVDTLKK
;
A
#
# COMPACT_ATOMS: atom_id res chain seq x y z
N MET A 1 -1.56 24.27 18.38
CA MET A 1 -0.80 23.34 17.51
C MET A 1 0.64 23.81 17.49
N ALA A 2 1.61 22.93 17.78
CA ALA A 2 3.01 23.29 18.04
C ALA A 2 3.79 23.81 16.82
N PHE A 3 3.21 23.83 15.62
CA PHE A 3 3.87 24.25 14.38
C PHE A 3 3.63 25.71 14.00
N ALA A 4 2.99 26.49 14.88
CA ALA A 4 2.77 27.93 14.69
C ALA A 4 3.56 28.77 15.71
N ASP A 5 4.58 28.19 16.34
CA ASP A 5 5.50 28.91 17.23
C ASP A 5 6.63 29.54 16.39
N PRO A 6 6.72 30.89 16.31
CA PRO A 6 7.77 31.58 15.56
C PRO A 6 9.18 31.39 16.14
N HIS A 7 9.30 30.78 17.33
CA HIS A 7 10.58 30.44 17.96
C HIS A 7 10.96 28.96 17.80
N LEU A 8 10.16 28.16 17.08
CA LEU A 8 10.47 26.76 16.81
C LEU A 8 11.67 26.67 15.84
N GLN A 9 12.84 26.33 16.37
CA GLN A 9 13.98 25.95 15.54
C GLN A 9 13.69 24.60 14.88
N ILE A 10 13.54 24.62 13.55
CA ILE A 10 13.42 23.42 12.74
C ILE A 10 14.76 22.68 12.85
N PRO A 11 14.79 21.43 13.35
CA PRO A 11 16.04 20.70 13.48
C PRO A 11 16.69 20.46 12.11
N ASP A 12 18.02 20.55 12.02
CA ASP A 12 18.77 20.47 10.76
C ASP A 12 18.45 19.22 9.92
N SER A 13 18.07 18.10 10.55
CA SER A 13 17.61 16.89 9.85
C SER A 13 16.34 17.05 8.98
N TYR A 14 15.56 18.11 9.21
CA TYR A 14 14.39 18.49 8.41
C TYR A 14 14.72 19.57 7.38
N VAL A 15 15.91 20.19 7.47
CA VAL A 15 16.37 21.21 6.53
C VAL A 15 16.80 20.51 5.25
N ARG A 16 15.98 20.63 4.21
CA ARG A 16 16.26 20.11 2.86
C ARG A 16 16.86 21.20 1.97
N ALA A 17 17.91 21.87 2.47
CA ALA A 17 18.58 22.93 1.72
C ALA A 17 19.21 22.36 0.44
N GLY A 18 18.77 22.85 -0.72
CA GLY A 18 19.26 22.42 -2.04
C GLY A 18 18.54 21.23 -2.69
N GLU A 19 17.63 20.55 -1.98
CA GLU A 19 16.78 19.48 -2.55
C GLU A 19 15.37 19.96 -2.92
N VAL A 20 14.93 21.10 -2.37
CA VAL A 20 13.70 21.77 -2.82
C VAL A 20 14.04 22.50 -4.11
N PRO A 21 13.50 22.09 -5.28
CA PRO A 21 13.74 22.81 -6.50
C PRO A 21 13.26 24.25 -6.30
N ALA A 22 14.11 25.23 -6.61
CA ALA A 22 13.73 26.64 -6.66
C ALA A 22 12.85 26.94 -7.89
N GLY A 23 11.90 26.06 -8.18
CA GLY A 23 10.85 26.34 -9.14
C GLY A 23 9.97 27.43 -8.56
N GLU A 24 9.75 28.49 -9.32
CA GLU A 24 8.77 29.51 -8.97
C GLU A 24 7.40 28.82 -8.92
N VAL A 25 6.72 28.87 -7.77
CA VAL A 25 5.31 28.48 -7.68
C VAL A 25 4.53 29.61 -8.32
N VAL A 26 4.19 29.43 -9.60
CA VAL A 26 3.30 30.35 -10.33
C VAL A 26 1.87 30.05 -9.87
N GLY A 27 1.11 31.08 -9.51
CA GLY A 27 -0.27 30.97 -9.01
C GLY A 27 -0.39 31.05 -7.49
N GLY A 28 -1.18 32.01 -7.01
CA GLY A 28 -1.64 32.04 -5.62
C GLY A 28 -2.78 31.05 -5.37
N ALA A 29 -3.19 30.87 -4.12
CA ALA A 29 -4.34 30.02 -3.75
C ALA A 29 -5.66 30.45 -4.40
N ASP A 30 -5.70 31.66 -4.96
CA ASP A 30 -6.87 32.31 -5.55
C ASP A 30 -6.76 32.46 -7.08
N ASP A 31 -5.76 31.82 -7.72
CA ASP A 31 -5.57 31.87 -9.18
C ASP A 31 -6.28 30.70 -9.87
N GLU A 32 -7.54 30.92 -10.27
CA GLU A 32 -8.38 29.94 -10.97
C GLU A 32 -7.81 29.50 -12.34
N SER A 33 -6.82 30.22 -12.89
CA SER A 33 -6.23 29.91 -14.19
C SER A 33 -5.27 28.70 -14.18
N LEU A 34 -4.95 28.19 -12.99
CA LEU A 34 -4.03 27.08 -12.76
C LEU A 34 -4.71 25.85 -12.15
N GLU A 35 -6.04 25.80 -12.16
CA GLU A 35 -6.78 24.65 -11.65
C GLU A 35 -6.57 23.41 -12.50
N LEU A 36 -6.27 22.30 -11.82
CA LEU A 36 -6.22 20.99 -12.46
C LEU A 36 -7.55 20.72 -13.19
N PRO A 37 -7.51 20.17 -14.42
CA PRO A 37 -8.73 19.81 -15.15
C PRO A 37 -9.68 19.01 -14.27
N VAL A 38 -10.97 19.34 -14.30
CA VAL A 38 -12.01 18.59 -13.58
C VAL A 38 -12.77 17.74 -14.58
N VAL A 39 -12.81 16.44 -14.34
CA VAL A 39 -13.57 15.45 -15.12
C VAL A 39 -14.77 15.01 -14.29
N ASP A 40 -15.93 14.90 -14.92
CA ASP A 40 -17.18 14.52 -14.27
C ASP A 40 -17.56 13.08 -14.63
N MET A 41 -17.60 12.20 -13.63
CA MET A 41 -17.95 10.80 -13.83
C MET A 41 -19.42 10.61 -14.22
N ALA A 42 -20.34 11.45 -13.76
CA ALA A 42 -21.74 11.36 -14.14
C ALA A 42 -21.91 11.70 -15.62
N ARG A 43 -21.18 12.71 -16.12
CA ARG A 43 -21.17 13.06 -17.56
C ARG A 43 -20.53 11.99 -18.43
N LEU A 44 -19.49 11.30 -17.94
CA LEU A 44 -18.93 10.12 -18.64
C LEU A 44 -19.95 8.98 -18.80
N LEU A 45 -20.87 8.84 -17.86
CA LEU A 45 -21.91 7.80 -17.85
C LEU A 45 -23.21 8.25 -18.54
N ASP A 46 -23.37 9.54 -18.80
CA ASP A 46 -24.52 10.11 -19.49
C ASP A 46 -24.36 10.00 -21.02
N PRO A 47 -25.24 9.24 -21.72
CA PRO A 47 -25.18 9.09 -23.16
C PRO A 47 -25.18 10.40 -23.96
N GLU A 48 -25.76 11.48 -23.41
CA GLU A 48 -25.83 12.78 -24.07
C GLU A 48 -24.52 13.58 -23.99
N HIS A 49 -23.78 13.43 -22.87
CA HIS A 49 -22.58 14.22 -22.59
C HIS A 49 -21.27 13.40 -22.68
N ARG A 50 -21.35 12.07 -22.80
CA ARG A 50 -20.19 11.17 -22.75
C ARG A 50 -19.07 11.53 -23.73
N GLU A 51 -19.41 11.94 -24.95
CA GLU A 51 -18.40 12.11 -26.02
C GLU A 51 -17.58 13.37 -25.79
N GLU A 52 -18.23 14.43 -25.33
CA GLU A 52 -17.58 15.67 -24.90
C GLU A 52 -16.68 15.41 -23.68
N GLU A 53 -17.19 14.69 -22.68
CA GLU A 53 -16.44 14.41 -21.45
C GLU A 53 -15.26 13.45 -21.70
N ILE A 54 -15.39 12.47 -22.61
CA ILE A 54 -14.27 11.61 -23.05
C ILE A 54 -13.20 12.43 -23.78
N ALA A 55 -13.61 13.37 -24.64
CA ALA A 55 -12.68 14.24 -25.33
C ALA A 55 -11.92 15.13 -24.33
N TRP A 56 -12.63 15.65 -23.32
CA TRP A 56 -12.06 16.46 -22.24
C TRP A 56 -11.09 15.66 -21.37
N LEU A 57 -11.48 14.48 -20.89
CA LEU A 57 -10.60 13.55 -20.18
C LEU A 57 -9.33 13.24 -21.00
N GLY A 58 -9.50 12.98 -22.29
CA GLY A 58 -8.38 12.77 -23.20
C GLY A 58 -7.46 13.99 -23.30
N SER A 59 -8.01 15.20 -23.31
CA SER A 59 -7.25 16.45 -23.28
C SER A 59 -6.45 16.58 -21.99
N ALA A 60 -7.11 16.45 -20.84
CA ALA A 60 -6.50 16.52 -19.51
C ALA A 60 -5.33 15.53 -19.36
N CYS A 61 -5.50 14.30 -19.83
CA CYS A 61 -4.44 13.30 -19.83
C CYS A 61 -3.22 13.71 -20.68
N ARG A 62 -3.44 14.36 -21.83
CA ARG A 62 -2.37 14.73 -22.77
C ARG A 62 -1.63 16.01 -22.37
N SER A 63 -2.33 16.99 -21.83
CA SER A 63 -1.75 18.31 -21.50
C SER A 63 -1.25 18.41 -20.06
N TRP A 64 -1.94 17.79 -19.10
CA TRP A 64 -1.61 17.88 -17.68
C TRP A 64 -1.07 16.59 -17.08
N GLY A 65 -1.58 15.43 -17.51
CA GLY A 65 -1.26 14.14 -16.88
C GLY A 65 -1.86 13.98 -15.47
N PHE A 66 -2.58 14.99 -14.97
CA PHE A 66 -3.33 15.00 -13.70
C PHE A 66 -4.67 15.71 -13.92
N PHE A 67 -5.71 15.26 -13.21
CA PHE A 67 -7.04 15.85 -13.21
C PHE A 67 -7.79 15.48 -11.92
N GLN A 68 -8.78 16.27 -11.55
CA GLN A 68 -9.74 15.99 -10.48
C GLN A 68 -10.91 15.22 -11.07
N LEU A 69 -11.46 14.24 -10.34
CA LEU A 69 -12.67 13.53 -10.72
C LEU A 69 -13.78 13.88 -9.74
N VAL A 70 -14.91 14.39 -10.23
CA VAL A 70 -16.09 14.73 -9.43
C VAL A 70 -17.28 13.86 -9.82
N ASN A 71 -18.34 13.90 -8.99
CA ASN A 71 -19.57 13.13 -9.21
C ASN A 71 -19.33 11.61 -9.42
N HIS A 72 -18.25 11.09 -8.81
CA HIS A 72 -17.78 9.71 -8.93
C HIS A 72 -18.70 8.65 -8.29
N GLY A 73 -19.85 9.05 -7.73
CA GLY A 73 -20.84 8.13 -7.13
C GLY A 73 -20.40 7.50 -5.80
N VAL A 74 -19.33 8.01 -5.18
CA VAL A 74 -18.92 7.60 -3.83
C VAL A 74 -19.62 8.52 -2.85
N ASP A 75 -20.41 7.93 -1.95
CA ASP A 75 -21.19 8.65 -0.97
C ASP A 75 -20.31 9.53 -0.06
N GLU A 76 -20.71 10.79 0.16
CA GLU A 76 -19.92 11.74 0.95
C GLU A 76 -19.74 11.28 2.40
N ALA A 77 -20.69 10.52 2.97
CA ALA A 77 -20.54 9.94 4.30
C ALA A 77 -19.46 8.85 4.33
N VAL A 78 -19.21 8.15 3.21
CA VAL A 78 -18.08 7.21 3.07
C VAL A 78 -16.76 7.97 2.98
N ILE A 79 -16.72 9.07 2.23
CA ILE A 79 -15.54 9.96 2.15
C ILE A 79 -15.25 10.58 3.53
N GLN A 80 -16.28 11.05 4.23
CA GLN A 80 -16.13 11.61 5.57
C GLN A 80 -15.68 10.56 6.57
N LYS A 81 -16.26 9.35 6.54
CA LYS A 81 -15.74 8.21 7.33
C LYS A 81 -14.29 7.89 6.99
N MET A 82 -13.88 7.98 5.72
CA MET A 82 -12.49 7.78 5.32
C MET A 82 -11.60 8.87 5.93
N LYS A 83 -11.97 10.16 5.82
CA LYS A 83 -11.25 11.29 6.43
C LYS A 83 -11.12 11.11 7.96
N ASP A 84 -12.21 10.76 8.63
CA ASP A 84 -12.28 10.57 10.08
C ASP A 84 -11.47 9.35 10.56
N ASN A 85 -11.45 8.27 9.76
CA ASN A 85 -10.64 7.09 10.04
C ASN A 85 -9.17 7.27 9.67
N THR A 86 -8.83 8.22 8.78
CA THR A 86 -7.43 8.56 8.46
C THR A 86 -6.71 9.18 9.66
N ILE A 87 -7.47 9.75 10.61
CA ILE A 87 -6.98 10.30 11.89
C ILE A 87 -6.91 9.23 13.01
N ARG A 88 -7.40 7.99 12.76
CA ARG A 88 -7.35 6.84 13.69
C ARG A 88 -6.39 5.75 13.18
N PRO A 89 -5.85 4.85 14.04
CA PRO A 89 -4.64 4.08 13.72
C PRO A 89 -4.81 2.98 12.67
N TRP A 90 -6.00 2.73 12.15
CA TRP A 90 -6.27 1.61 11.23
C TRP A 90 -6.09 2.04 9.79
N ARG A 91 -4.92 1.74 9.23
CA ARG A 91 -4.64 1.96 7.81
C ARG A 91 -5.01 0.70 7.03
N GLN A 92 -5.95 0.82 6.11
CA GLN A 92 -6.23 -0.21 5.12
C GLN A 92 -5.68 0.23 3.77
N ARG A 93 -5.02 -0.67 3.06
CA ARG A 93 -4.55 -0.43 1.69
C ARG A 93 -5.09 -1.54 0.80
N MET A 94 -5.63 -1.17 -0.35
CA MET A 94 -5.98 -2.13 -1.39
C MET A 94 -5.04 -1.97 -2.58
N ALA A 95 -4.71 -3.08 -3.24
CA ALA A 95 -3.96 -3.11 -4.47
C ALA A 95 -4.63 -4.04 -5.47
N LEU A 96 -4.86 -3.55 -6.68
CA LEU A 96 -5.13 -4.38 -7.84
C LEU A 96 -3.79 -4.71 -8.50
N GLN A 97 -3.47 -6.00 -8.60
CA GLN A 97 -2.21 -6.46 -9.16
C GLN A 97 -2.48 -7.29 -10.40
N ARG A 98 -1.83 -6.91 -11.51
CA ARG A 98 -1.85 -7.67 -12.76
C ARG A 98 -0.43 -8.10 -13.12
N TYR A 99 -0.26 -9.38 -13.40
CA TYR A 99 0.99 -10.00 -13.83
C TYR A 99 0.81 -10.51 -15.26
N PRO A 100 1.37 -9.83 -16.27
CA PRO A 100 1.32 -10.29 -17.66
C PRO A 100 2.06 -11.62 -17.85
N PRO A 101 1.69 -12.42 -18.87
CA PRO A 101 2.44 -13.62 -19.22
C PRO A 101 3.87 -13.28 -19.66
N CYS A 102 4.81 -14.20 -19.42
CA CYS A 102 6.20 -14.06 -19.84
C CYS A 102 6.78 -15.39 -20.32
N ARG A 103 7.35 -15.40 -21.54
CA ARG A 103 7.99 -16.59 -22.14
C ARG A 103 9.34 -16.97 -21.51
N HIS A 104 9.82 -16.19 -20.55
CA HIS A 104 11.06 -16.46 -19.80
C HIS A 104 10.80 -16.46 -18.28
N PRO A 105 9.89 -17.31 -17.76
CA PRO A 105 9.52 -17.34 -16.35
C PRO A 105 10.70 -17.69 -15.43
N GLU A 106 11.76 -18.28 -15.96
CA GLU A 106 13.02 -18.56 -15.27
C GLU A 106 13.88 -17.32 -15.00
N LYS A 107 13.64 -16.21 -15.73
CA LYS A 107 14.43 -14.98 -15.64
C LYS A 107 13.72 -13.86 -14.89
N VAL A 108 12.42 -13.98 -14.67
CA VAL A 108 11.60 -12.90 -14.08
C VAL A 108 10.74 -13.42 -12.93
N MET A 109 10.26 -12.49 -12.11
CA MET A 109 9.35 -12.80 -11.02
C MET A 109 8.26 -11.73 -10.96
N GLY A 110 7.04 -12.14 -10.64
CA GLY A 110 5.92 -11.21 -10.43
C GLY A 110 6.14 -10.38 -9.17
N ILE A 111 6.46 -11.03 -8.06
CA ILE A 111 6.93 -10.37 -6.82
C ILE A 111 8.04 -11.22 -6.21
N ALA A 112 9.18 -10.59 -5.91
CA ALA A 112 10.32 -11.20 -5.22
C ALA A 112 9.94 -11.81 -3.86
N PRO A 113 10.71 -12.77 -3.32
CA PRO A 113 10.49 -13.32 -1.98
C PRO A 113 10.44 -12.23 -0.90
N HIS A 114 9.34 -12.15 -0.16
CA HIS A 114 9.15 -11.20 0.94
C HIS A 114 8.14 -11.73 1.97
N SER A 115 8.09 -11.09 3.14
CA SER A 115 6.99 -11.19 4.11
C SER A 115 6.24 -9.86 4.17
N ASP A 116 4.95 -9.92 4.47
CA ASP A 116 4.14 -8.71 4.57
C ASP A 116 4.48 -7.94 5.85
N GLY A 117 4.73 -6.63 5.73
CA GLY A 117 5.02 -5.75 6.87
C GLY A 117 3.79 -5.28 7.64
N PHE A 118 2.59 -5.73 7.27
CA PHE A 118 1.33 -5.28 7.88
C PHE A 118 0.86 -6.27 8.96
N GLY A 119 -0.39 -6.16 9.42
CA GLY A 119 -1.01 -7.10 10.35
C GLY A 119 -1.56 -8.35 9.64
N LEU A 120 -2.53 -8.16 8.76
CA LEU A 120 -3.16 -9.23 7.98
C LEU A 120 -3.27 -8.84 6.51
N THR A 121 -3.15 -9.83 5.64
CA THR A 121 -3.35 -9.66 4.20
C THR A 121 -4.46 -10.60 3.75
N LEU A 122 -5.41 -10.07 2.98
CA LEU A 122 -6.47 -10.82 2.32
C LEU A 122 -6.27 -10.70 0.81
N LEU A 123 -6.08 -11.83 0.14
CA LEU A 123 -5.86 -11.90 -1.29
C LEU A 123 -7.02 -12.64 -1.96
N LEU A 124 -7.68 -11.98 -2.90
CA LEU A 124 -8.63 -12.58 -3.82
C LEU A 124 -7.94 -12.79 -5.16
N GLN A 125 -7.94 -14.03 -5.65
CA GLN A 125 -7.51 -14.33 -7.01
C GLN A 125 -8.70 -14.21 -7.95
N VAL A 126 -8.57 -13.33 -8.96
CA VAL A 126 -9.67 -12.98 -9.87
C VAL A 126 -9.82 -14.04 -10.97
N ASN A 127 -8.72 -14.63 -11.42
CA ASN A 127 -8.69 -15.68 -12.44
C ASN A 127 -8.02 -16.97 -11.91
N ASP A 128 -7.98 -18.03 -12.73
CA ASP A 128 -7.46 -19.34 -12.35
C ASP A 128 -5.95 -19.51 -12.57
N THR A 129 -5.27 -18.47 -13.08
CA THR A 129 -3.83 -18.50 -13.36
C THR A 129 -3.02 -18.65 -12.07
N PRO A 130 -2.20 -19.72 -11.91
CA PRO A 130 -1.38 -19.91 -10.72
C PRO A 130 -0.27 -18.85 -10.62
N GLY A 131 0.33 -18.71 -9.44
CA GLY A 131 1.51 -17.84 -9.31
C GLY A 131 1.99 -17.63 -7.88
N LEU A 132 1.07 -17.59 -6.91
CA LEU A 132 1.45 -17.44 -5.51
C LEU A 132 2.16 -18.69 -4.99
N GLN A 133 3.32 -18.50 -4.35
CA GLN A 133 4.07 -19.55 -3.68
C GLN A 133 4.45 -19.11 -2.26
N VAL A 134 4.34 -20.03 -1.30
CA VAL A 134 4.72 -19.81 0.11
C VAL A 134 5.93 -20.65 0.47
N SER A 135 6.84 -20.10 1.27
CA SER A 135 7.99 -20.82 1.81
C SER A 135 7.60 -21.56 3.08
N LYS A 136 7.80 -22.88 3.08
CA LYS A 136 7.52 -23.75 4.22
C LYS A 136 8.61 -24.81 4.33
N ASP A 137 9.30 -24.83 5.46
CA ASP A 137 10.37 -25.78 5.79
C ASP A 137 11.50 -25.78 4.72
N GLY A 138 11.91 -24.57 4.30
CA GLY A 138 12.94 -24.36 3.28
C GLY A 138 12.51 -24.67 1.84
N ARG A 139 11.23 -25.00 1.61
CA ARG A 139 10.69 -25.34 0.28
C ARG A 139 9.59 -24.38 -0.13
N TRP A 140 9.60 -23.98 -1.40
CA TRP A 140 8.52 -23.20 -2.01
C TRP A 140 7.37 -24.12 -2.40
N ARG A 141 6.15 -23.80 -1.95
CA ARG A 141 4.94 -24.56 -2.22
C ARG A 141 3.93 -23.67 -2.97
N PRO A 142 3.34 -24.15 -4.08
CA PRO A 142 2.31 -23.39 -4.78
C PRO A 142 1.04 -23.29 -3.91
N VAL A 143 0.41 -22.13 -3.93
CA VAL A 143 -0.93 -21.93 -3.34
C VAL A 143 -1.95 -22.08 -4.45
N ARG A 144 -2.99 -22.89 -4.20
CA ARG A 144 -4.13 -23.08 -5.11
C ARG A 144 -5.40 -22.62 -4.38
N PRO A 145 -5.83 -21.36 -4.58
CA PRO A 145 -7.05 -20.87 -3.96
C PRO A 145 -8.26 -21.68 -4.42
N LEU A 146 -9.21 -21.93 -3.52
CA LEU A 146 -10.52 -22.48 -3.90
C LEU A 146 -11.33 -21.39 -4.63
N PRO A 147 -12.26 -21.76 -5.53
CA PRO A 147 -13.14 -20.79 -6.18
C PRO A 147 -13.86 -19.90 -5.15
N GLY A 148 -13.74 -18.58 -5.30
CA GLY A 148 -14.37 -17.58 -4.42
C GLY A 148 -13.70 -17.41 -3.04
N ALA A 149 -12.65 -18.17 -2.72
CA ALA A 149 -11.97 -18.07 -1.44
C ALA A 149 -10.93 -16.94 -1.41
N PHE A 150 -10.83 -16.27 -0.27
CA PHE A 150 -9.68 -15.43 0.06
C PHE A 150 -8.54 -16.30 0.56
N VAL A 151 -7.32 -16.02 0.11
CA VAL A 151 -6.10 -16.46 0.77
C VAL A 151 -5.75 -15.41 1.82
N ILE A 152 -5.58 -15.85 3.06
CA ILE A 152 -5.24 -14.95 4.18
C ILE A 152 -3.86 -15.30 4.69
N ASN A 153 -2.99 -14.30 4.88
CA ASN A 153 -1.71 -14.49 5.54
C ASN A 153 -1.45 -13.48 6.65
N VAL A 154 -0.67 -13.94 7.63
CA VAL A 154 -0.19 -13.15 8.76
C VAL A 154 1.00 -12.31 8.30
N GLY A 155 0.94 -11.02 8.62
CA GLY A 155 2.07 -10.11 8.45
C GLY A 155 2.93 -10.01 9.70
N GLU A 156 4.10 -9.41 9.54
CA GLU A 156 5.14 -9.29 10.56
C GLU A 156 4.68 -8.52 11.80
N ILE A 157 3.85 -7.48 11.65
CA ILE A 157 3.31 -6.74 12.80
C ILE A 157 2.48 -7.68 13.67
N LEU A 158 1.60 -8.49 13.08
CA LEU A 158 0.76 -9.40 13.86
C LEU A 158 1.60 -10.52 14.50
N GLU A 159 2.70 -10.95 13.88
CA GLU A 159 3.69 -11.82 14.53
C GLU A 159 4.27 -11.16 15.80
N VAL A 160 4.65 -9.88 15.74
CA VAL A 160 5.13 -9.15 16.93
C VAL A 160 4.04 -9.02 17.99
N LEU A 161 2.84 -8.55 17.62
CA LEU A 161 1.73 -8.34 18.55
C LEU A 161 1.36 -9.63 19.28
N THR A 162 1.44 -10.77 18.60
CA THR A 162 1.14 -12.10 19.18
C THR A 162 2.33 -12.75 19.86
N ASN A 163 3.41 -12.00 20.13
CA ASN A 163 4.62 -12.49 20.76
C ASN A 163 5.23 -13.71 20.05
N GLY A 164 5.09 -13.76 18.73
CA GLY A 164 5.59 -14.83 17.89
C GLY A 164 4.69 -16.07 17.82
N TYR A 165 3.47 -16.05 18.39
CA TYR A 165 2.52 -17.15 18.30
C TYR A 165 2.03 -17.36 16.86
N TYR A 166 1.69 -16.27 16.16
CA TYR A 166 1.44 -16.31 14.72
C TYR A 166 2.72 -15.99 13.94
N LYS A 167 2.87 -16.62 12.78
CA LYS A 167 4.07 -16.53 11.96
C LYS A 167 3.80 -15.84 10.63
N SER A 168 4.53 -14.77 10.39
CA SER A 168 4.73 -14.23 9.05
C SER A 168 5.60 -15.19 8.26
N VAL A 169 5.28 -15.41 6.99
CA VAL A 169 6.02 -16.35 6.13
C VAL A 169 6.49 -15.65 4.87
N PHE A 170 7.64 -16.08 4.38
CA PHE A 170 8.09 -15.65 3.06
C PHE A 170 7.13 -16.21 2.00
N HIS A 171 6.74 -15.35 1.07
CA HIS A 171 5.95 -15.71 -0.09
C HIS A 171 6.48 -14.94 -1.31
N ARG A 172 6.16 -15.44 -2.50
CA ARG A 172 6.56 -14.85 -3.78
C ARG A 172 5.48 -15.08 -4.82
N VAL A 173 5.54 -14.34 -5.91
CA VAL A 173 4.65 -14.55 -7.06
C VAL A 173 5.51 -14.85 -8.29
N VAL A 174 5.33 -16.04 -8.86
CA VAL A 174 5.91 -16.39 -10.17
C VAL A 174 4.95 -15.99 -11.29
N VAL A 175 5.49 -15.80 -12.49
CA VAL A 175 4.69 -15.49 -13.69
C VAL A 175 4.34 -16.77 -14.44
N ASP A 176 3.23 -16.73 -15.19
CA ASP A 176 2.82 -17.79 -16.11
C ASP A 176 3.35 -17.49 -17.53
N THR A 177 3.51 -18.51 -18.37
CA THR A 177 4.05 -18.36 -19.73
C THR A 177 3.04 -17.81 -20.72
N ASP A 178 1.75 -18.09 -20.50
CA ASP A 178 0.71 -17.94 -21.52
C ASP A 178 -0.48 -17.12 -21.04
N LYS A 179 -0.76 -17.09 -19.73
CA LYS A 179 -1.90 -16.39 -19.14
C LYS A 179 -1.47 -15.24 -18.23
N ASP A 180 -2.30 -14.19 -18.17
CA ASP A 180 -2.13 -13.18 -17.14
C ASP A 180 -2.71 -13.66 -15.80
N ARG A 181 -2.16 -13.14 -14.70
CA ARG A 181 -2.69 -13.36 -13.36
C ARG A 181 -3.19 -12.03 -12.79
N VAL A 182 -4.39 -12.03 -12.22
CA VAL A 182 -4.97 -10.84 -11.60
C VAL A 182 -5.37 -11.14 -10.16
N THR A 183 -4.97 -10.27 -9.23
CA THR A 183 -5.34 -10.33 -7.82
C THR A 183 -5.81 -9.00 -7.28
N VAL A 184 -6.79 -9.06 -6.37
CA VAL A 184 -7.13 -7.96 -5.48
C VAL A 184 -6.56 -8.30 -4.11
N VAL A 185 -5.75 -7.42 -3.54
CA VAL A 185 -5.10 -7.62 -2.25
C VAL A 185 -5.48 -6.49 -1.31
N VAL A 186 -5.92 -6.85 -0.11
CA VAL A 186 -6.24 -5.93 0.97
C VAL A 186 -5.26 -6.16 2.11
N PHE A 187 -4.52 -5.12 2.46
CA PHE A 187 -3.60 -5.08 3.59
C PHE A 187 -4.27 -4.36 4.75
N GLN A 188 -4.28 -5.02 5.91
CA GLN A 188 -4.78 -4.49 7.17
C GLN A 188 -3.58 -4.20 8.08
N ASP A 189 -3.39 -2.92 8.41
CA ASP A 189 -2.42 -2.50 9.41
C ASP A 189 -2.89 -2.88 10.83
N ALA A 190 -1.94 -2.99 11.76
CA ALA A 190 -2.22 -3.19 13.18
C ALA A 190 -1.18 -2.46 14.04
N CYS A 191 -1.60 -1.92 15.18
CA CYS A 191 -0.68 -1.43 16.21
C CYS A 191 -1.44 -1.24 17.53
N ILE A 192 -0.70 -1.14 18.64
CA ILE A 192 -1.23 -0.78 19.95
C ILE A 192 -0.79 0.64 20.25
N ALA A 193 -1.73 1.59 20.21
CA ALA A 193 -1.46 3.02 20.46
C ALA A 193 -0.27 3.56 19.64
N GLY A 194 -0.16 3.17 18.37
CA GLY A 194 0.93 3.60 17.47
C GLY A 194 2.26 2.87 17.66
N VAL A 195 2.32 1.86 18.52
CA VAL A 195 3.52 1.05 18.80
C VAL A 195 3.31 -0.39 18.33
N VAL A 196 4.33 -0.95 17.69
CA VAL A 196 4.42 -2.38 17.35
C VAL A 196 5.21 -3.06 18.48
N LYS A 197 4.51 -3.80 19.32
CA LYS A 197 5.07 -4.52 20.48
C LYS A 197 4.19 -5.71 20.84
N PRO A 198 4.72 -6.76 21.48
CA PRO A 198 3.88 -7.86 21.91
C PRO A 198 2.81 -7.42 22.92
N LEU A 199 1.64 -8.06 22.84
CA LEU A 199 0.58 -7.90 23.82
C LEU A 199 1.08 -8.32 25.21
N PRO A 200 0.90 -7.50 26.26
CA PRO A 200 1.48 -7.76 27.58
C PRO A 200 0.93 -9.04 28.23
N GLU A 201 -0.26 -9.48 27.84
CA GLU A 201 -0.92 -10.67 28.36
C GLU A 201 -0.31 -11.98 27.81
N LEU A 202 0.57 -11.91 26.81
CA LEU A 202 1.16 -13.07 26.13
C LEU A 202 2.53 -13.50 26.69
N GLY A 203 2.79 -13.19 27.96
CA GLY A 203 3.96 -13.63 28.72
C GLY A 203 5.23 -12.83 28.44
N GLU A 204 6.38 -13.49 28.59
CA GLU A 204 7.70 -12.86 28.43
C GLU A 204 7.87 -12.30 27.01
N GLN A 205 8.19 -11.02 26.93
CA GLN A 205 8.25 -10.26 25.69
C GLN A 205 9.47 -10.66 24.85
N ARG A 206 9.25 -11.35 23.73
CA ARG A 206 10.30 -11.85 22.82
C ARG A 206 10.75 -10.85 21.75
N TYR A 207 10.08 -9.71 21.66
CA TYR A 207 10.39 -8.66 20.71
C TYR A 207 10.55 -7.31 21.42
N HIS A 208 11.46 -6.48 20.91
CA HIS A 208 11.60 -5.08 21.29
C HIS A 208 10.42 -4.27 20.73
N ALA A 209 9.93 -3.31 21.52
CA ALA A 209 8.91 -2.38 21.08
C ALA A 209 9.50 -1.37 20.09
N THR A 210 8.74 -1.02 19.05
CA THR A 210 9.14 0.01 18.10
C THR A 210 7.94 0.86 17.69
N ASN A 211 8.18 2.17 17.48
CA ASN A 211 7.15 3.06 16.97
C ASN A 211 6.75 2.63 15.55
N ARG A 212 5.46 2.71 15.22
CA ARG A 212 4.95 2.27 13.91
C ARG A 212 5.65 2.96 12.73
N SER A 213 5.99 4.24 12.85
CA SER A 213 6.74 4.97 11.81
C SER A 213 8.14 4.39 11.59
N GLU A 214 8.87 4.11 12.67
CA GLU A 214 10.20 3.50 12.63
C GLU A 214 10.14 2.06 12.14
N TYR A 215 9.10 1.32 12.54
CA TYR A 215 8.82 -0.01 12.01
C TYR A 215 8.71 0.01 10.48
N TYR A 216 7.91 0.91 9.91
CA TYR A 216 7.77 1.02 8.46
C TYR A 216 9.06 1.45 7.75
N LYS A 217 9.85 2.35 8.34
CA LYS A 217 11.17 2.71 7.80
C LYS A 217 12.11 1.51 7.78
N GLY A 218 12.12 0.73 8.85
CA GLY A 218 12.91 -0.49 8.98
C GLY A 218 12.48 -1.56 7.97
N GLN A 219 11.17 -1.78 7.85
CA GLN A 219 10.60 -2.71 6.88
C GLN A 219 10.93 -2.34 5.44
N LEU A 220 10.84 -1.05 5.08
CA LEU A 220 11.20 -0.58 3.74
C LEU A 220 12.68 -0.81 3.43
N LYS A 221 13.57 -0.71 4.44
CA LYS A 221 14.99 -1.04 4.30
C LYS A 221 15.20 -2.55 4.16
N ALA A 222 14.49 -3.36 4.95
CA ALA A 222 14.56 -4.82 4.87
C ALA A 222 14.07 -5.37 3.53
N LEU A 223 13.01 -4.79 2.94
CA LEU A 223 12.55 -5.15 1.59
C LEU A 223 13.63 -5.01 0.51
N ARG A 224 14.64 -4.16 0.73
CA ARG A 224 15.79 -4.00 -0.20
C ARG A 224 16.85 -5.07 -0.01
N ARG A 225 16.81 -5.82 1.09
CA ARG A 225 17.75 -6.88 1.44
C ARG A 225 17.06 -8.23 1.27
N GLN A 226 17.35 -8.91 0.16
CA GLN A 226 16.70 -10.17 -0.15
C GLN A 226 16.94 -11.21 0.96
N GLY A 227 15.86 -11.85 1.42
CA GLY A 227 15.94 -12.93 2.40
C GLY A 227 15.94 -12.50 3.88
N GLU A 228 15.85 -11.20 4.16
CA GLU A 228 15.73 -10.69 5.54
C GLU A 228 14.29 -10.30 5.85
N LYS A 229 13.82 -10.61 7.06
CA LYS A 229 12.58 -10.03 7.60
C LYS A 229 12.92 -8.96 8.60
N PHE A 230 12.19 -7.85 8.57
CA PHE A 230 12.46 -6.78 9.52
C PHE A 230 12.15 -7.24 10.96
N VAL A 231 11.08 -8.02 11.15
CA VAL A 231 10.70 -8.59 12.45
C VAL A 231 11.81 -9.39 13.15
N ASP A 232 12.74 -9.99 12.40
CA ASP A 232 13.86 -10.74 13.00
C ASP A 232 14.85 -9.82 13.72
N THR A 233 14.98 -8.56 13.26
CA THR A 233 15.81 -7.54 13.91
C THR A 233 15.22 -7.02 15.23
N LEU A 234 13.94 -7.30 15.47
CA LEU A 234 13.24 -6.91 16.70
C LEU A 234 13.28 -7.99 17.77
N LYS A 235 13.77 -9.21 17.49
CA LYS A 235 13.84 -10.29 18.48
C LYS A 235 14.80 -9.93 19.61
N LYS A 236 14.46 -10.35 20.84
CA LYS A 236 15.36 -10.30 22.01
C LYS A 236 16.25 -11.53 22.09
#